data_AF-A0A954HMD6-F1
#
_entry.id   AF-A0A954HMD6-F1
#
_cell.length_a   1.000
_cell.length_b   1.000
_cell.length_c   1.000
_cell.angle_alpha   90.00
_cell.angle_beta   90.00
_cell.angle_gamma   90.00
#
_symmetry.space_group_name_H-M   'P 1'
#
loop_
_entity.id
_entity.type
_entity.pdbx_description
1 polymer ?
#
loop_
_entity_poly.entity_id
_entity_poly.type
_entity_poly.pdbx_seq_one_letter_code
_entity_poly.pdbx_strand_id
1 'polypeptide(L)'
;EGLPAVPVLGHVASGVLTLHDNHCNATGPASSLFVKPICGSRGAGTMVWQRTESGNFRGLDGKHRTWQELRRILQNSDCDLVLQPLLINSEDVHDLANGGLSAARIVTGMNAGGSARCLVASYKMSWRSQTTNTLGLSAAVDLPTGRLGRAYSYRPTCPGFDRHPETGAFIIGRVLAEWKEAVDLACKAHSRLSGYRFLGWDIAFTTMGVLLLEGNSGWDVTMVQKPQQTPVSAELFAILQELPEPAFQLAGL
;
A
#
# COMPACT_ATOMS: atom_id res chain seq x y z
N GLU A 1 -15.49 5.45 15.29
CA GLU A 1 -14.63 6.30 14.45
C GLU A 1 -14.13 5.54 13.23
N GLY A 2 -13.88 6.25 12.12
CA GLY A 2 -13.28 5.69 10.91
C GLY A 2 -11.85 5.21 11.15
N LEU A 3 -11.35 4.30 10.30
CA LEU A 3 -9.93 3.96 10.30
C LEU A 3 -9.15 5.06 9.54
N PRO A 4 -7.95 5.45 9.99
CA PRO A 4 -7.02 6.25 9.20
C PRO A 4 -6.71 5.55 7.87
N ALA A 5 -7.40 5.95 6.81
CA ALA A 5 -7.23 5.43 5.46
C ALA A 5 -6.97 6.60 4.52
N VAL A 6 -6.32 6.31 3.39
CA VAL A 6 -6.08 7.31 2.34
C VAL A 6 -7.41 7.97 1.95
N PRO A 7 -7.49 9.32 1.97
CA PRO A 7 -8.71 10.02 1.60
C PRO A 7 -9.12 9.73 0.15
N VAL A 8 -10.43 9.62 -0.08
CA VAL A 8 -11.00 9.58 -1.42
C VAL A 8 -11.52 10.98 -1.74
N LEU A 9 -10.89 11.62 -2.71
CA LEU A 9 -11.26 12.97 -3.18
C LEU A 9 -12.43 12.93 -4.17
N GLY A 10 -12.65 11.77 -4.78
CA GLY A 10 -13.70 11.54 -5.75
C GLY A 10 -13.51 10.23 -6.49
N HIS A 11 -14.41 9.97 -7.43
CA HIS A 11 -14.38 8.79 -8.28
C HIS A 11 -14.95 9.10 -9.65
N VAL A 12 -14.58 8.29 -10.63
CA VAL A 12 -15.26 8.21 -11.93
C VAL A 12 -16.01 6.88 -11.96
N ALA A 13 -17.32 6.94 -12.17
CA ALA A 13 -18.16 5.76 -12.38
C ALA A 13 -18.91 5.92 -13.71
N SER A 14 -18.74 4.98 -14.64
CA SER A 14 -19.39 5.02 -15.95
C SER A 14 -19.20 6.37 -16.68
N GLY A 15 -17.98 6.91 -16.65
CA GLY A 15 -17.62 8.20 -17.26
C GLY A 15 -18.11 9.46 -16.51
N VAL A 16 -18.79 9.31 -15.39
CA VAL A 16 -19.26 10.43 -14.55
C VAL A 16 -18.29 10.66 -13.41
N LEU A 17 -17.67 11.85 -13.39
CA LEU A 17 -16.80 12.28 -12.29
C LEU A 17 -17.63 12.88 -11.15
N THR A 18 -17.48 12.31 -9.95
CA THR A 18 -18.05 12.82 -8.69
C THR A 18 -16.91 13.15 -7.74
N LEU A 19 -16.86 14.39 -7.23
CA LEU A 19 -15.90 14.83 -6.21
C LEU A 19 -16.58 14.83 -4.84
N HIS A 20 -15.85 14.41 -3.81
CA HIS A 20 -16.33 14.35 -2.42
C HIS A 20 -15.71 15.55 -1.68
N ASP A 21 -16.55 16.44 -1.14
CA ASP A 21 -16.37 17.75 -0.43
C ASP A 21 -14.98 18.36 -0.10
N ASN A 22 -14.98 19.69 0.15
CA ASN A 22 -13.94 20.61 0.70
C ASN A 22 -12.51 20.61 0.13
N HIS A 23 -12.14 19.65 -0.71
CA HIS A 23 -10.79 19.55 -1.26
C HIS A 23 -10.64 20.17 -2.64
N CYS A 24 -11.65 20.93 -3.12
CA CYS A 24 -11.67 21.52 -4.45
C CYS A 24 -11.76 23.05 -4.39
N ASN A 25 -11.09 23.71 -5.35
CA ASN A 25 -11.23 25.14 -5.62
C ASN A 25 -11.77 25.35 -7.05
N ALA A 26 -11.86 26.61 -7.49
CA ALA A 26 -12.35 26.97 -8.84
C ALA A 26 -11.58 26.26 -9.97
N THR A 27 -10.36 25.81 -9.71
CA THR A 27 -9.47 25.12 -10.64
C THR A 27 -9.26 23.64 -10.27
N GLY A 28 -10.23 23.01 -9.58
CA GLY A 28 -10.24 21.57 -9.28
C GLY A 28 -9.63 21.19 -7.93
N PRO A 29 -9.28 19.91 -7.71
CA PRO A 29 -8.74 19.41 -6.45
C PRO A 29 -7.48 20.16 -6.01
N ALA A 30 -7.46 20.71 -4.80
CA ALA A 30 -6.40 21.55 -4.21
C ALA A 30 -5.03 20.86 -4.12
N SER A 31 -5.01 19.53 -4.07
CA SER A 31 -3.78 18.73 -3.96
C SER A 31 -3.36 18.12 -5.30
N SER A 32 -2.10 17.67 -5.36
CA SER A 32 -1.68 16.66 -6.34
C SER A 32 -2.54 15.39 -6.21
N LEU A 33 -2.73 14.68 -7.31
CA LEU A 33 -3.60 13.51 -7.40
C LEU A 33 -2.83 12.24 -7.71
N PHE A 34 -3.22 11.18 -7.02
CA PHE A 34 -2.99 9.81 -7.41
C PHE A 34 -4.33 9.21 -7.85
N VAL A 35 -4.39 8.70 -9.08
CA VAL A 35 -5.62 8.16 -9.65
C VAL A 35 -5.36 6.70 -10.01
N LYS A 36 -6.22 5.79 -9.57
CA LYS A 36 -6.11 4.36 -9.91
C LYS A 36 -7.46 3.79 -10.34
N PRO A 37 -7.47 2.78 -11.24
CA PRO A 37 -8.67 1.99 -11.50
C PRO A 37 -9.20 1.35 -10.21
N ILE A 38 -10.52 1.32 -10.04
CA ILE A 38 -11.16 0.63 -8.90
C ILE A 38 -10.90 -0.88 -9.00
N CYS A 39 -11.03 -1.42 -10.21
CA CYS A 39 -10.73 -2.81 -10.54
C CYS A 39 -9.38 -2.86 -11.25
N GLY A 40 -8.30 -3.05 -10.49
CA GLY A 40 -6.94 -3.10 -11.03
C GLY A 40 -6.02 -3.97 -10.18
N SER A 41 -4.87 -4.33 -10.74
CA SER A 41 -3.81 -5.02 -10.00
C SER A 41 -2.44 -4.45 -10.37
N ARG A 42 -1.49 -4.55 -9.44
CA ARG A 42 -0.06 -4.22 -9.68
C ARG A 42 0.21 -2.77 -10.13
N GLY A 43 -0.71 -1.84 -9.88
CA GLY A 43 -0.58 -0.43 -10.29
C GLY A 43 -0.79 -0.18 -11.79
N ALA A 44 -1.35 -1.15 -12.54
CA ALA A 44 -1.71 -0.95 -13.93
C ALA A 44 -2.81 0.12 -14.07
N GLY A 45 -2.64 1.07 -14.99
CA GLY A 45 -3.59 2.17 -15.21
C GLY A 45 -3.51 3.31 -14.20
N THR A 46 -2.58 3.25 -13.24
CA THR A 46 -2.36 4.34 -12.28
C THR A 46 -1.83 5.60 -12.99
N MET A 47 -2.37 6.75 -12.61
CA MET A 47 -1.91 8.07 -13.07
C MET A 47 -1.50 8.94 -11.88
N VAL A 48 -0.47 9.75 -12.09
CA VAL A 48 0.00 10.75 -11.13
C VAL A 48 -0.08 12.13 -11.76
N TRP A 49 -0.67 13.07 -11.03
CA TRP A 49 -0.86 14.46 -11.46
C TRP A 49 -0.38 15.40 -10.38
N GLN A 50 0.74 16.08 -10.62
CA GLN A 50 1.28 17.06 -9.68
C GLN A 50 0.58 18.42 -9.86
N ARG A 51 0.01 18.96 -8.79
CA ARG A 51 -0.56 20.32 -8.79
C ARG A 51 0.58 21.33 -8.93
N THR A 52 0.47 22.26 -9.88
CA THR A 52 1.42 23.36 -10.06
C THR A 52 0.96 24.63 -9.35
N GLU A 53 1.87 25.57 -9.13
CA GLU A 53 1.56 26.88 -8.51
C GLU A 53 0.48 27.66 -9.27
N SER A 54 0.44 27.52 -10.60
CA SER A 54 -0.61 28.10 -11.46
C SER A 54 -1.99 27.43 -11.31
N GLY A 55 -2.10 26.40 -10.49
CA GLY A 55 -3.33 25.63 -10.30
C GLY A 55 -3.61 24.57 -11.37
N ASN A 56 -2.68 24.34 -12.30
CA ASN A 56 -2.75 23.27 -13.30
C ASN A 56 -2.21 21.94 -12.74
N PHE A 57 -2.26 20.89 -13.56
CA PHE A 57 -1.78 19.55 -13.23
C PHE A 57 -0.72 19.09 -14.24
N ARG A 58 0.44 18.67 -13.75
CA ARG A 58 1.53 18.08 -14.54
C ARG A 58 1.48 16.56 -14.43
N GLY A 59 1.34 15.87 -15.55
CA GLY A 59 1.40 14.41 -15.61
C GLY A 59 2.84 13.89 -15.60
N LEU A 60 3.02 12.57 -15.48
CA LEU A 60 4.34 11.92 -15.60
C LEU A 60 4.96 12.09 -17.00
N ASP A 61 4.15 12.42 -18.01
CA ASP A 61 4.60 12.79 -19.35
C ASP A 61 5.20 14.21 -19.44
N GLY A 62 5.27 14.93 -18.30
CA GLY A 62 5.77 16.29 -18.21
C GLY A 62 4.82 17.37 -18.74
N LYS A 63 3.67 16.98 -19.32
CA LYS A 63 2.71 17.93 -19.90
C LYS A 63 1.80 18.51 -18.83
N HIS A 64 1.55 19.80 -18.95
CA HIS A 64 0.65 20.55 -18.07
C HIS A 64 -0.76 20.53 -18.66
N ARG A 65 -1.76 20.38 -17.78
CA ARG A 65 -3.17 20.33 -18.15
C ARG A 65 -3.96 21.15 -17.14
N THR A 66 -4.92 21.91 -17.64
CA THR A 66 -5.95 22.54 -16.83
C THR A 66 -6.83 21.47 -16.17
N TRP A 67 -7.57 21.86 -15.14
CA TRP A 67 -8.57 20.97 -14.53
C TRP A 67 -9.61 20.48 -15.53
N GLN A 68 -10.04 21.32 -16.47
CA GLN A 68 -11.03 20.93 -17.48
C GLN A 68 -10.48 19.85 -18.42
N GLU A 69 -9.22 19.95 -18.82
CA GLU A 69 -8.57 18.93 -19.66
C GLU A 69 -8.36 17.63 -18.89
N LEU A 70 -7.88 17.71 -17.64
CA LEU A 70 -7.72 16.53 -16.78
C LEU A 70 -9.06 15.84 -16.52
N ARG A 71 -10.11 16.61 -16.23
CA ARG A 71 -11.47 16.09 -16.06
C ARG A 71 -11.92 15.29 -17.29
N ARG A 72 -11.69 15.79 -18.51
CA ARG A 72 -12.03 15.06 -19.74
C ARG A 72 -11.25 13.75 -19.87
N ILE A 73 -9.96 13.74 -19.54
CA ILE A 73 -9.15 12.52 -19.54
C ILE A 73 -9.72 11.48 -18.57
N LEU A 74 -10.07 11.90 -17.35
CA LEU A 74 -10.64 11.04 -16.32
C LEU A 74 -11.99 10.46 -16.75
N GLN A 75 -12.88 11.28 -17.30
CA GLN A 75 -14.21 10.86 -17.74
C GLN A 75 -14.19 9.97 -18.99
N ASN A 76 -13.17 10.09 -19.84
CA ASN A 76 -12.99 9.27 -21.04
C ASN A 76 -12.16 7.99 -20.78
N SER A 77 -11.88 7.66 -19.52
CA SER A 77 -11.18 6.42 -19.18
C SER A 77 -12.11 5.21 -19.35
N ASP A 78 -11.57 4.11 -19.88
CA ASP A 78 -12.33 2.88 -20.16
C ASP A 78 -12.71 2.07 -18.90
N CYS A 79 -12.46 2.61 -17.71
CA CYS A 79 -12.72 1.96 -16.44
C CYS A 79 -13.10 2.97 -15.36
N ASP A 80 -13.74 2.47 -14.30
CA ASP A 80 -14.03 3.26 -13.13
C ASP A 80 -12.75 3.58 -12.35
N LEU A 81 -12.65 4.81 -11.86
CA LEU A 81 -11.45 5.36 -11.23
C LEU A 81 -11.75 5.83 -9.82
N VAL A 82 -10.75 5.76 -8.94
CA VAL A 82 -10.74 6.48 -7.66
C VAL A 82 -9.65 7.56 -7.70
N LEU A 83 -9.99 8.74 -7.18
CA LEU A 83 -9.08 9.88 -7.04
C LEU A 83 -8.69 10.02 -5.58
N GLN A 84 -7.39 10.06 -5.32
CA GLN A 84 -6.80 10.16 -3.99
C GLN A 84 -5.74 11.27 -3.99
N PRO A 85 -5.40 11.86 -2.82
CA PRO A 85 -4.26 12.76 -2.77
C PRO A 85 -2.98 11.99 -3.10
N LEU A 86 -2.05 12.65 -3.82
CA LEU A 86 -0.70 12.11 -3.97
C LEU A 86 0.02 12.21 -2.63
N LEU A 87 0.05 11.10 -1.90
CA LEU A 87 0.68 11.02 -0.58
C LEU A 87 2.20 11.19 -0.70
N ILE A 88 2.79 11.76 0.34
CA ILE A 88 4.24 12.00 0.47
C ILE A 88 4.74 11.17 1.65
N ASN A 89 5.81 10.41 1.44
CA ASN A 89 6.48 9.66 2.50
C ASN A 89 6.88 10.59 3.65
N SER A 90 6.82 10.11 4.90
CA SER A 90 7.32 10.87 6.06
C SER A 90 8.84 11.05 5.99
N GLU A 91 9.36 11.99 6.78
CA GLU A 91 10.79 12.33 6.79
C GLU A 91 11.69 11.12 7.09
N ASP A 92 11.24 10.19 7.92
CA ASP A 92 12.02 9.03 8.34
C ASP A 92 12.26 7.99 7.24
N VAL A 93 11.45 8.02 6.17
CA VAL A 93 11.45 6.99 5.12
C VAL A 93 11.44 7.55 3.70
N HIS A 94 11.40 8.88 3.52
CA HIS A 94 11.38 9.48 2.19
C HIS A 94 12.64 9.15 1.37
N ASP A 95 13.79 8.98 2.04
CA ASP A 95 15.08 8.66 1.43
C ASP A 95 15.19 7.19 1.00
N LEU A 96 14.26 6.35 1.44
CA LEU A 96 14.13 4.94 1.03
C LEU A 96 13.32 4.75 -0.26
N ALA A 97 12.99 5.83 -0.96
CA ALA A 97 12.21 5.79 -2.18
C ALA A 97 12.72 6.80 -3.20
N ASN A 98 12.52 6.50 -4.49
CA ASN A 98 12.83 7.41 -5.59
C ASN A 98 11.67 8.35 -5.97
N GLY A 99 10.87 8.76 -4.98
CA GLY A 99 9.67 9.59 -5.16
C GLY A 99 8.36 8.81 -5.24
N GLY A 100 8.40 7.48 -5.37
CA GLY A 100 7.22 6.63 -5.19
C GLY A 100 6.84 6.50 -3.70
N LEU A 101 5.57 6.18 -3.44
CA LEU A 101 5.09 5.95 -2.07
C LEU A 101 5.57 4.57 -1.59
N SER A 102 6.30 4.56 -0.47
CA SER A 102 6.67 3.33 0.23
C SER A 102 5.55 2.88 1.16
N ALA A 103 5.47 1.57 1.40
CA ALA A 103 4.43 1.02 2.26
C ALA A 103 4.88 -0.27 2.94
N ALA A 104 4.49 -0.46 4.19
CA ALA A 104 4.52 -1.76 4.84
C ALA A 104 3.40 -2.65 4.30
N ARG A 105 3.73 -3.88 3.90
CA ARG A 105 2.80 -5.00 3.73
C ARG A 105 2.76 -5.74 5.06
N ILE A 106 1.69 -5.55 5.83
CA ILE A 106 1.46 -6.21 7.13
C ILE A 106 0.47 -7.35 6.92
N VAL A 107 0.90 -8.59 7.14
CA VAL A 107 0.01 -9.76 7.04
C VAL A 107 -0.53 -10.05 8.43
N THR A 108 -1.86 -10.03 8.55
CA THR A 108 -2.56 -10.34 9.79
C THR A 108 -3.29 -11.67 9.71
N GLY A 109 -3.35 -12.38 10.83
CA GLY A 109 -4.14 -13.59 11.02
C GLY A 109 -5.21 -13.36 12.08
N MET A 110 -6.42 -13.87 11.82
CA MET A 110 -7.53 -13.82 12.77
C MET A 110 -7.73 -15.18 13.43
N ASN A 111 -7.65 -15.20 14.76
CA ASN A 111 -7.90 -16.41 15.54
C ASN A 111 -9.40 -16.75 15.66
N ALA A 112 -9.71 -17.89 16.30
CA ALA A 112 -11.08 -18.34 16.51
C ALA A 112 -11.91 -17.36 17.36
N GLY A 113 -11.27 -16.63 18.28
CA GLY A 113 -11.90 -15.60 19.11
C GLY A 113 -12.17 -14.27 18.40
N GLY A 114 -11.84 -14.15 17.10
CA GLY A 114 -12.05 -12.92 16.33
C GLY A 114 -10.98 -11.83 16.54
N SER A 115 -9.90 -12.15 17.25
CA SER A 115 -8.77 -11.25 17.44
C SER A 115 -7.77 -11.39 16.29
N ALA A 116 -7.39 -10.26 15.69
CA ALA A 116 -6.38 -10.21 14.63
C ALA A 116 -5.01 -9.88 15.22
N ARG A 117 -3.97 -10.57 14.74
CA ARG A 117 -2.56 -10.30 15.08
C ARG A 117 -1.70 -10.20 13.82
N CYS A 118 -0.68 -9.35 13.86
CA CYS A 118 0.37 -9.33 12.83
C CYS A 118 1.20 -10.62 12.91
N LEU A 119 1.39 -11.26 11.76
CA LEU A 119 2.15 -12.52 11.64
C LEU A 119 3.51 -12.30 10.99
N VAL A 120 3.55 -11.45 9.97
CA VAL A 120 4.76 -11.14 9.22
C VAL A 120 4.56 -9.81 8.52
N ALA A 121 5.66 -9.10 8.29
CA ALA A 121 5.61 -7.87 7.52
C ALA A 121 6.87 -7.68 6.66
N SER A 122 6.68 -6.93 5.58
CA SER A 122 7.76 -6.40 4.78
C SER A 122 7.54 -4.94 4.45
N TYR A 123 8.62 -4.19 4.26
CA TYR A 123 8.59 -2.79 3.86
C TYR A 123 8.97 -2.65 2.39
N LYS A 124 8.03 -2.13 1.60
CA LYS A 124 8.15 -1.97 0.15
C LYS A 124 8.66 -0.58 -0.19
N MET A 125 9.66 -0.53 -1.05
CA MET A 125 10.37 0.67 -1.45
C MET A 125 10.41 0.79 -2.98
N SER A 126 10.25 1.99 -3.50
CA SER A 126 10.27 2.26 -4.94
C SER A 126 11.72 2.42 -5.44
N TRP A 127 12.09 1.70 -6.51
CA TRP A 127 13.47 1.72 -7.05
C TRP A 127 13.57 1.97 -8.56
N ARG A 128 12.79 1.33 -9.43
CA ARG A 128 12.88 1.60 -10.90
C ARG A 128 11.60 2.16 -11.50
N SER A 129 10.63 2.39 -10.64
CA SER A 129 9.31 2.90 -10.97
C SER A 129 8.77 3.60 -9.74
N GLN A 130 8.14 4.75 -9.94
CA GLN A 130 7.50 5.52 -8.86
C GLN A 130 6.03 5.11 -8.66
N THR A 131 5.45 4.37 -9.60
CA THR A 131 4.03 4.00 -9.59
C THR A 131 3.77 2.51 -9.45
N THR A 132 4.76 1.66 -9.72
CA THR A 132 4.62 0.21 -9.70
C THR A 132 5.62 -0.44 -8.75
N ASN A 133 5.10 -1.34 -7.90
CA ASN A 133 5.91 -2.06 -6.92
C ASN A 133 6.59 -3.32 -7.51
N THR A 134 6.25 -3.72 -8.74
CA THR A 134 6.83 -4.90 -9.41
C THR A 134 8.32 -4.77 -9.71
N LEU A 135 8.84 -3.53 -9.73
CA LEU A 135 10.25 -3.23 -9.91
C LEU A 135 10.91 -2.64 -8.64
N GLY A 136 10.21 -2.74 -7.51
CA GLY A 136 10.66 -2.23 -6.22
C GLY A 136 11.55 -3.20 -5.43
N LEU A 137 11.80 -2.80 -4.19
CA LEU A 137 12.52 -3.58 -3.19
C LEU A 137 11.61 -3.89 -2.01
N SER A 138 11.90 -4.97 -1.30
CA SER A 138 11.19 -5.39 -0.10
C SER A 138 12.18 -5.78 0.98
N ALA A 139 12.07 -5.20 2.17
CA ALA A 139 12.87 -5.55 3.35
C ALA A 139 11.98 -6.23 4.40
N ALA A 140 12.50 -7.22 5.13
CA ALA A 140 11.80 -7.76 6.28
C ALA A 140 11.67 -6.68 7.36
N VAL A 141 10.56 -6.71 8.10
CA VAL A 141 10.38 -5.87 9.29
C VAL A 141 10.37 -6.76 10.52
N ASP A 142 11.28 -6.48 11.46
CA ASP A 142 11.23 -7.07 12.79
C ASP A 142 9.96 -6.59 13.51
N LEU A 143 9.03 -7.51 13.82
CA LEU A 143 7.71 -7.12 14.32
C LEU A 143 7.75 -6.40 15.67
N PRO A 144 8.58 -6.80 16.66
CA PRO A 144 8.65 -6.09 17.93
C PRO A 144 9.21 -4.67 17.82
N THR A 145 10.19 -4.44 16.94
CA THR A 145 10.93 -3.17 16.91
C THR A 145 10.66 -2.27 15.71
N GLY A 146 10.02 -2.78 14.66
CA GLY A 146 9.86 -2.05 13.39
C GLY A 146 11.16 -1.89 12.60
N ARG A 147 12.20 -2.66 12.94
CA ARG A 147 13.52 -2.55 12.32
C ARG A 147 13.59 -3.30 10.99
N LEU A 148 14.12 -2.65 9.97
CA LEU A 148 14.30 -3.21 8.63
C LEU A 148 15.53 -4.11 8.55
N GLY A 149 15.35 -5.25 7.90
CA GLY A 149 16.44 -6.12 7.46
C GLY A 149 17.03 -5.71 6.11
N ARG A 150 17.76 -6.64 5.47
CA ARG A 150 18.21 -6.46 4.08
C ARG A 150 17.02 -6.42 3.13
N ALA A 151 17.12 -5.62 2.08
CA ALA A 151 16.11 -5.57 1.04
C ALA A 151 16.42 -6.50 -0.14
N TYR A 152 15.38 -6.94 -0.85
CA TYR A 152 15.49 -7.80 -2.02
C TYR A 152 14.51 -7.32 -3.10
N SER A 153 14.89 -7.46 -4.37
CA SER A 153 13.93 -7.28 -5.47
C SER A 153 13.05 -8.53 -5.67
N TYR A 154 12.02 -8.42 -6.50
CA TYR A 154 11.14 -9.54 -6.86
C TYR A 154 11.84 -10.64 -7.67
N ARG A 155 13.02 -10.38 -8.26
CA ARG A 155 13.74 -11.38 -9.07
C ARG A 155 14.21 -12.55 -8.21
N PRO A 156 13.97 -13.82 -8.56
CA PRO A 156 14.38 -14.96 -7.73
C PRO A 156 15.85 -14.90 -7.31
N THR A 157 16.73 -14.65 -8.27
CA THR A 157 18.18 -14.48 -8.07
C THR A 157 18.51 -12.99 -7.92
N CYS A 158 18.35 -12.47 -6.70
CA CYS A 158 18.74 -11.09 -6.38
C CYS A 158 19.63 -11.09 -5.14
N PRO A 159 20.82 -10.46 -5.17
CA PRO A 159 21.56 -10.21 -3.95
C PRO A 159 20.74 -9.31 -3.03
N GLY A 160 20.93 -9.48 -1.72
CA GLY A 160 20.32 -8.59 -0.74
C GLY A 160 21.01 -7.22 -0.74
N PHE A 161 20.27 -6.16 -0.46
CA PHE A 161 20.75 -4.79 -0.42
C PHE A 161 20.71 -4.24 1.00
N ASP A 162 21.84 -3.73 1.48
CA ASP A 162 21.94 -3.01 2.76
C ASP A 162 21.55 -1.53 2.61
N ARG A 163 21.64 -1.01 1.39
CA ARG A 163 21.33 0.37 1.00
C ARG A 163 20.38 0.40 -0.19
N HIS A 164 19.56 1.44 -0.27
CA HIS A 164 18.72 1.66 -1.42
C HIS A 164 19.59 1.96 -2.66
N PRO A 165 19.51 1.20 -3.76
CA PRO A 165 20.51 1.27 -4.83
C PRO A 165 20.50 2.57 -5.62
N GLU A 166 19.41 3.34 -5.57
CA GLU A 166 19.30 4.63 -6.27
C GLU A 166 19.61 5.81 -5.35
N THR A 167 19.15 5.79 -4.11
CA THR A 167 19.31 6.93 -3.18
C THR A 167 20.51 6.80 -2.27
N GLY A 168 21.10 5.60 -2.14
CA GLY A 168 22.23 5.30 -1.27
C GLY A 168 21.89 5.22 0.22
N ALA A 169 20.64 5.50 0.61
CA ALA A 169 20.16 5.48 1.99
C ALA A 169 20.31 4.09 2.63
N PHE A 170 20.64 4.03 3.91
CA PHE A 170 20.72 2.76 4.64
C PHE A 170 19.33 2.18 4.88
N ILE A 171 19.15 0.93 4.45
CA ILE A 171 17.95 0.15 4.70
C ILE A 171 18.14 -0.66 5.98
N ILE A 172 19.21 -1.45 6.04
CA ILE A 172 19.43 -2.36 7.16
C ILE A 172 19.57 -1.58 8.47
N GLY A 173 18.81 -2.00 9.47
CA GLY A 173 18.80 -1.37 10.78
C GLY A 173 17.96 -0.11 10.90
N ARG A 174 17.38 0.41 9.80
CA ARG A 174 16.41 1.51 9.86
C ARG A 174 15.21 1.10 10.71
N VAL A 175 14.73 1.98 11.59
CA VAL A 175 13.53 1.74 12.39
C VAL A 175 12.39 2.58 11.80
N LEU A 176 11.24 1.95 11.56
CA LEU A 176 10.01 2.66 11.17
C LEU A 176 9.40 3.30 12.42
N ALA A 177 9.43 4.63 12.53
CA ALA A 177 9.10 5.34 13.77
C ALA A 177 7.69 5.03 14.31
N GLU A 178 6.67 5.04 13.44
CA GLU A 178 5.26 4.80 13.79
C GLU A 178 4.84 3.33 13.57
N TRP A 179 5.77 2.39 13.76
CA TRP A 179 5.54 0.98 13.43
C TRP A 179 4.38 0.36 14.21
N LYS A 180 4.28 0.71 15.51
CA LYS A 180 3.24 0.18 16.38
C LYS A 180 1.85 0.63 15.90
N GLU A 181 1.73 1.88 15.51
CA GLU A 181 0.52 2.49 14.97
C GLU A 181 0.08 1.79 13.68
N ALA A 182 1.03 1.45 12.80
CA ALA A 182 0.76 0.69 11.59
C ALA A 182 0.25 -0.73 11.89
N VAL A 183 0.87 -1.46 12.82
CA VAL A 183 0.41 -2.79 13.24
C VAL A 183 -0.98 -2.74 13.86
N ASP A 184 -1.20 -1.78 14.76
CA ASP A 184 -2.50 -1.59 15.44
C ASP A 184 -3.59 -1.23 14.42
N LEU A 185 -3.27 -0.40 13.42
CA LEU A 185 -4.17 -0.07 12.31
C LEU A 185 -4.55 -1.30 11.48
N ALA A 186 -3.57 -2.13 11.09
CA ALA A 186 -3.81 -3.36 10.34
C ALA A 186 -4.72 -4.33 11.11
N CYS A 187 -4.44 -4.55 12.39
CA CYS A 187 -5.24 -5.46 13.22
C CYS A 187 -6.68 -4.94 13.44
N LYS A 188 -6.84 -3.63 13.68
CA LYS A 188 -8.17 -2.98 13.76
C LYS A 188 -8.94 -3.02 12.44
N ALA A 189 -8.24 -2.99 11.30
CA ALA A 189 -8.86 -3.13 9.99
C ALA A 189 -9.35 -4.58 9.77
N HIS A 190 -8.52 -5.57 10.13
CA HIS A 190 -8.88 -6.98 10.00
C HIS A 190 -10.04 -7.41 10.89
N SER A 191 -10.15 -6.88 12.11
CA SER A 191 -11.29 -7.20 12.99
C SER A 191 -12.65 -6.80 12.41
N ARG A 192 -12.69 -5.88 11.42
CA ARG A 192 -13.91 -5.51 10.69
C ARG A 192 -14.26 -6.46 9.54
N LEU A 193 -13.38 -7.40 9.19
CA LEU A 193 -13.50 -8.32 8.05
C LEU A 193 -13.40 -9.78 8.52
N SER A 194 -14.33 -10.20 9.36
CA SER A 194 -14.35 -11.53 10.01
C SER A 194 -14.44 -12.72 9.04
N GLY A 195 -14.83 -12.50 7.78
CA GLY A 195 -14.87 -13.52 6.74
C GLY A 195 -13.50 -14.00 6.25
N TYR A 196 -12.42 -13.27 6.56
CA TYR A 196 -11.06 -13.62 6.12
C TYR A 196 -10.20 -14.07 7.29
N ARG A 197 -9.50 -15.20 7.13
CA ARG A 197 -8.52 -15.67 8.13
C ARG A 197 -7.18 -14.98 8.02
N PHE A 198 -6.75 -14.67 6.81
CA PHE A 198 -5.51 -13.96 6.55
C PHE A 198 -5.76 -12.82 5.57
N LEU A 199 -5.19 -11.66 5.86
CA LEU A 199 -5.23 -10.48 4.99
C LEU A 199 -3.88 -9.78 5.00
N GLY A 200 -3.50 -9.19 3.86
CA GLY A 200 -2.35 -8.31 3.73
C GLY A 200 -2.78 -6.86 3.65
N TRP A 201 -2.26 -6.01 4.51
CA TRP A 201 -2.57 -4.59 4.57
C TRP A 201 -1.41 -3.78 4.06
N ASP A 202 -1.67 -2.89 3.10
CA ASP A 202 -0.69 -1.90 2.67
C ASP A 202 -0.89 -0.62 3.46
N ILE A 203 0.12 -0.25 4.23
CA ILE A 203 0.10 0.91 5.12
C ILE A 203 1.29 1.81 4.81
N ALA A 204 1.02 3.09 4.54
CA ALA A 204 2.04 4.08 4.28
C ALA A 204 2.34 4.94 5.52
N PHE A 205 3.60 5.34 5.64
CA PHE A 205 4.09 6.31 6.62
C PHE A 205 4.24 7.63 5.89
N THR A 206 3.40 8.61 6.22
CA THR A 206 3.25 9.81 5.41
C THR A 206 3.39 11.07 6.24
N THR A 207 3.53 12.21 5.58
CA THR A 207 3.44 13.54 6.22
C THR A 207 2.06 13.82 6.85
N MET A 208 1.05 12.99 6.55
CA MET A 208 -0.29 13.01 7.16
C MET A 208 -0.46 11.94 8.25
N GLY A 209 0.63 11.28 8.66
CA GLY A 209 0.63 10.14 9.58
C GLY A 209 0.53 8.78 8.87
N VAL A 210 0.28 7.74 9.66
CA VAL A 210 0.10 6.37 9.18
C VAL A 210 -1.27 6.17 8.54
N LEU A 211 -1.29 5.79 7.26
CA LEU A 211 -2.52 5.64 6.48
C LEU A 211 -2.64 4.26 5.85
N LEU A 212 -3.81 3.65 6.02
CA LEU A 212 -4.19 2.44 5.31
C LEU A 212 -4.48 2.75 3.82
N LEU A 213 -3.79 2.07 2.92
CA LEU A 213 -3.93 2.23 1.47
C LEU A 213 -4.94 1.25 0.87
N GLU A 214 -4.79 -0.04 1.19
CA GLU A 214 -5.63 -1.13 0.68
C GLU A 214 -5.47 -2.41 1.49
N GLY A 215 -6.52 -3.24 1.49
CA GLY A 215 -6.51 -4.60 2.04
C GLY A 215 -6.49 -5.64 0.90
N ASN A 216 -5.72 -6.70 1.09
CA ASN A 216 -5.44 -7.72 0.06
C ASN A 216 -5.79 -9.12 0.59
N SER A 217 -6.73 -9.79 -0.04
CA SER A 217 -7.02 -11.22 0.21
C SER A 217 -5.90 -12.13 -0.31
N GLY A 218 -5.31 -11.78 -1.46
CA GLY A 218 -4.04 -12.32 -1.93
C GLY A 218 -2.88 -11.42 -1.54
N TRP A 219 -2.15 -11.76 -0.48
CA TRP A 219 -1.18 -10.86 0.14
C TRP A 219 0.25 -10.92 -0.42
N ASP A 220 0.44 -11.58 -1.58
CA ASP A 220 1.72 -11.72 -2.29
C ASP A 220 2.83 -12.29 -1.38
N VAL A 221 2.75 -13.61 -1.17
CA VAL A 221 3.67 -14.34 -0.28
C VAL A 221 5.12 -14.11 -0.66
N THR A 222 5.45 -13.99 -1.96
CA THR A 222 6.82 -13.78 -2.42
C THR A 222 7.40 -12.47 -1.90
N MET A 223 6.63 -11.39 -1.91
CA MET A 223 7.05 -10.07 -1.41
C MET A 223 7.31 -10.03 0.09
N VAL A 224 6.70 -10.95 0.83
CA VAL A 224 6.79 -11.00 2.28
C VAL A 224 7.80 -12.04 2.75
N GLN A 225 7.78 -13.24 2.15
CA GLN A 225 8.63 -14.38 2.51
C GLN A 225 10.08 -14.16 2.11
N LYS A 226 10.32 -13.69 0.88
CA LYS A 226 11.70 -13.60 0.36
C LYS A 226 12.58 -12.77 1.29
N PRO A 227 12.18 -11.59 1.77
CA PRO A 227 13.01 -10.82 2.68
C PRO A 227 13.25 -11.48 4.05
N GLN A 228 12.35 -12.37 4.52
CA GLN A 228 12.56 -13.08 5.80
C GLN A 228 13.71 -14.08 5.72
N GLN A 229 14.03 -14.59 4.52
CA GLN A 229 15.00 -15.67 4.29
C GLN A 229 14.65 -16.97 5.04
N THR A 230 13.44 -17.08 5.56
CA THR A 230 12.88 -18.24 6.26
C THR A 230 11.46 -18.52 5.76
N PRO A 231 10.94 -19.75 5.94
CA PRO A 231 9.54 -20.04 5.67
C PRO A 231 8.62 -19.23 6.59
N VAL A 232 7.55 -18.67 6.05
CA VAL A 232 6.50 -17.94 6.82
C VAL A 232 5.51 -18.93 7.49
N SER A 233 5.87 -20.22 7.57
CA SER A 233 4.94 -21.28 7.90
C SER A 233 4.59 -21.33 9.39
N ALA A 234 5.53 -21.04 10.28
CA ALA A 234 5.33 -21.27 11.72
C ALA A 234 4.19 -20.42 12.30
N GLU A 235 4.16 -19.13 11.98
CA GLU A 235 3.17 -18.17 12.49
C GLU A 235 1.78 -18.41 11.86
N LEU A 236 1.77 -18.78 10.58
CA LEU A 236 0.54 -19.17 9.87
C LEU A 236 -0.06 -20.44 10.48
N PHE A 237 0.76 -21.48 10.72
CA PHE A 237 0.31 -22.73 11.32
C PHE A 237 -0.20 -22.54 12.76
N ALA A 238 0.46 -21.69 13.56
CA ALA A 238 -0.01 -21.39 14.90
C ALA A 238 -1.44 -20.81 14.91
N ILE A 239 -1.78 -19.93 13.96
CA ILE A 239 -3.17 -19.45 13.82
C ILE A 239 -4.13 -20.59 13.45
N LEU A 240 -3.72 -21.48 12.54
CA LEU A 240 -4.58 -22.58 12.10
C LEU A 240 -4.86 -23.59 13.22
N GLN A 241 -3.89 -23.82 14.12
CA GLN A 241 -4.05 -24.69 15.29
C GLN A 241 -5.02 -24.13 16.35
N GLU A 242 -5.25 -22.81 16.36
CA GLU A 242 -6.24 -22.18 17.24
C GLU A 242 -7.68 -22.31 16.69
N LEU A 243 -7.84 -22.77 15.44
CA LEU A 243 -9.17 -22.96 14.86
C LEU A 243 -9.77 -24.27 15.34
N PRO A 244 -11.09 -24.33 15.58
CA PRO A 244 -11.76 -25.61 15.76
C PRO A 244 -11.51 -26.47 14.52
N GLU A 245 -11.31 -27.78 14.74
CA GLU A 245 -11.20 -28.76 13.66
C GLU A 245 -12.31 -28.48 12.64
N PRO A 246 -11.97 -28.31 11.36
CA PRO A 246 -12.98 -28.00 10.38
C PRO A 246 -13.99 -29.13 10.38
N ALA A 247 -15.26 -28.80 10.55
CA ALA A 247 -16.37 -29.71 10.30
C ALA A 247 -16.46 -29.95 8.79
N PHE A 248 -15.46 -30.60 8.20
CA PHE A 248 -15.55 -31.19 6.87
C PHE A 248 -16.45 -32.41 7.00
N GLN A 249 -17.77 -32.19 6.99
CA GLN A 249 -18.66 -33.18 6.42
C GLN A 249 -18.37 -33.17 4.92
N LEU A 250 -17.55 -34.14 4.48
CA LEU A 250 -17.65 -34.64 3.12
C LEU A 250 -19.08 -35.15 2.96
N ALA A 251 -20.01 -34.29 2.56
CA ALA A 251 -21.25 -34.75 1.95
C ALA A 251 -20.80 -35.56 0.73
N GLY A 252 -21.12 -36.86 0.76
CA GLY A 252 -20.47 -37.88 -0.06
C GLY A 252 -20.28 -37.51 -1.52
N LEU A 253 -19.05 -37.72 -2.00
CA LEU A 253 -18.77 -38.04 -3.39
C LEU A 253 -18.93 -39.56 -3.57
#